data_AF-A0A098TMF5-F1
#
_entry.id   AF-A0A098TMF5-F1
#
_cell.length_a   1.000
_cell.length_b   1.000
_cell.length_c   1.000
_cell.angle_alpha   90.00
_cell.angle_beta   90.00
_cell.angle_gamma   90.00
#
_symmetry.space_group_name_H-M   'P 1'
#
loop_
_entity.id
_entity.type
_entity.pdbx_description
1 polymer ?
#
loop_
_entity_poly.entity_id
_entity_poly.type
_entity_poly.pdbx_seq_one_letter_code
_entity_poly.pdbx_strand_id
1 'polypeptide(L)'
;MNWDPIDQTVLANEQVDSAGLSWRSGAKVERKLLRQWFLKITDYAEQLLSDLDKLTGWPERVRLMQANWIGKSVGAYLEFPIVGMDNKVAVFTTRPDTVYGVTYLVLAPEHPLTLKVTMPEHREAVKSFIQEVTGQSELERTADDQPKRGIPTGAAVVNPFTGDALPVWIANYVIYEYGTGAVMGVPAHDARDFVFAHQYHLPIKTVIVPEGGNAAATLTAAYVEPGMLVNSGEFDGMASQVAKQGIIQKAEAGGYGKARVQYRLRDWLISRQRYSGGTDSRDPLPCLRDCAGT
;
A
#
# COMPACT_ATOMS: atom_id res chain seq x y z
N MET A 1 -1.75 -16.24 1.80
CA MET A 1 -1.54 -16.73 3.18
C MET A 1 -0.10 -17.13 3.37
N ASN A 2 0.43 -16.96 4.57
CA ASN A 2 1.74 -17.46 4.95
C ASN A 2 1.64 -18.97 5.24
N TRP A 3 2.43 -19.78 4.55
CA TRP A 3 2.43 -21.23 4.64
C TRP A 3 3.78 -21.73 5.12
N ASP A 4 3.78 -22.57 6.16
CA ASP A 4 4.97 -23.26 6.62
C ASP A 4 5.07 -24.64 5.95
N PRO A 5 6.10 -24.90 5.12
CA PRO A 5 6.25 -26.18 4.42
C PRO A 5 6.75 -27.32 5.32
N ILE A 6 7.38 -27.04 6.46
CA ILE A 6 7.78 -28.09 7.42
C ILE A 6 6.58 -28.48 8.27
N ASP A 7 5.96 -27.45 8.82
CA ASP A 7 4.92 -27.55 9.84
C ASP A 7 3.52 -27.72 9.21
N GLN A 8 3.46 -27.72 7.88
CA GLN A 8 2.31 -27.96 6.98
C GLN A 8 1.04 -27.25 7.43
N THR A 9 1.17 -25.97 7.79
CA THR A 9 0.07 -25.15 8.30
C THR A 9 0.20 -23.71 7.84
N VAL A 10 -0.92 -23.00 7.82
CA VAL A 10 -0.91 -21.54 7.73
C VAL A 10 -0.37 -20.90 9.02
N LEU A 11 0.28 -19.74 8.85
CA LEU A 11 0.77 -18.87 9.91
C LEU A 11 0.08 -17.51 9.83
N ALA A 12 -0.22 -16.90 10.98
CA ALA A 12 -0.60 -15.49 11.03
C ALA A 12 0.63 -14.59 10.75
N ASN A 13 0.44 -13.30 10.47
CA ASN A 13 1.56 -12.40 10.18
C ASN A 13 2.49 -12.27 11.39
N GLU A 14 1.94 -12.34 12.60
CA GLU A 14 2.66 -12.27 13.88
C GLU A 14 3.51 -13.51 14.16
N GLN A 15 3.29 -14.60 13.42
CA GLN A 15 4.01 -15.88 13.56
C GLN A 15 5.14 -16.02 12.53
N VAL A 16 5.37 -15.00 11.73
CA VAL A 16 6.47 -14.91 10.78
C VAL A 16 7.45 -13.87 11.31
N ASP A 17 8.71 -14.26 11.50
CA ASP A 17 9.73 -13.36 12.00
C ASP A 17 10.20 -12.37 10.91
N SER A 18 11.11 -11.47 11.29
CA SER A 18 11.67 -10.46 10.38
C SER A 18 12.52 -11.02 9.25
N ALA A 19 12.93 -12.28 9.30
CA ALA A 19 13.63 -12.98 8.23
C ALA A 19 12.67 -13.72 7.28
N GLY A 20 11.35 -13.61 7.50
CA GLY A 20 10.36 -14.34 6.72
C GLY A 20 10.32 -15.83 7.07
N LEU A 21 10.83 -16.20 8.24
CA LEU A 21 10.86 -17.57 8.73
C LEU A 21 9.74 -17.82 9.74
N SER A 22 9.32 -19.07 9.82
CA SER A 22 8.40 -19.52 10.86
C SER A 22 9.04 -19.36 12.23
N TRP A 23 8.33 -18.70 13.16
CA TRP A 23 8.78 -18.49 14.54
C TRP A 23 9.12 -19.79 15.29
N ARG A 24 8.62 -20.93 14.80
CA ARG A 24 8.79 -22.24 15.43
C ARG A 24 9.67 -23.18 14.61
N SER A 25 9.36 -23.40 13.34
CA SER A 25 10.07 -24.39 12.52
C SER A 25 11.36 -23.83 11.90
N GLY A 26 11.49 -22.50 11.82
CA GLY A 26 12.58 -21.84 11.08
C GLY A 26 12.49 -21.99 9.56
N ALA A 27 11.43 -22.62 9.03
CA ALA A 27 11.25 -22.79 7.59
C ALA A 27 11.00 -21.44 6.90
N LYS A 28 11.50 -21.29 5.66
CA LYS A 28 11.13 -20.16 4.80
C LYS A 28 9.64 -20.27 4.48
N VAL A 29 8.91 -19.21 4.81
CA VAL A 29 7.46 -19.16 4.63
C VAL A 29 7.12 -18.95 3.16
N GLU A 30 6.19 -19.75 2.64
CA GLU A 30 5.69 -19.67 1.27
C GLU A 30 4.36 -18.91 1.21
N ARG A 31 4.02 -18.34 0.04
CA ARG A 31 2.70 -17.73 -0.19
C ARG A 31 1.79 -18.74 -0.88
N LYS A 32 0.67 -19.09 -0.22
CA LYS A 32 -0.41 -19.92 -0.82
C LYS A 32 -1.75 -19.22 -0.81
N LEU A 33 -2.54 -19.45 -1.87
CA LEU A 33 -3.92 -19.02 -1.98
C LEU A 33 -4.82 -20.11 -1.36
N LEU A 34 -5.38 -19.82 -0.19
CA LEU A 34 -6.26 -20.74 0.56
C LEU A 34 -7.46 -19.97 1.09
N ARG A 35 -8.62 -20.63 1.17
CA ARG A 35 -9.77 -20.12 1.92
C ARG A 35 -9.57 -20.45 3.40
N GLN A 36 -9.69 -19.47 4.28
CA GLN A 36 -9.40 -19.58 5.71
C GLN A 36 -10.31 -18.67 6.55
N TRP A 37 -10.38 -18.93 7.86
CA TRP A 37 -11.15 -18.12 8.81
C TRP A 37 -10.31 -17.01 9.42
N PHE A 38 -10.90 -15.83 9.51
CA PHE A 38 -10.30 -14.66 10.11
C PHE A 38 -11.21 -14.07 11.19
N LEU A 39 -10.59 -13.57 12.26
CA LEU A 39 -11.24 -12.65 13.18
C LEU A 39 -11.05 -11.23 12.67
N LYS A 40 -12.17 -10.50 12.55
CA LYS A 40 -12.19 -9.12 12.07
C LYS A 40 -11.75 -8.14 13.17
N ILE A 41 -10.53 -8.30 13.65
CA ILE A 41 -9.93 -7.45 14.68
C ILE A 41 -9.79 -6.00 14.21
N THR A 42 -9.77 -5.78 12.89
CA THR A 42 -9.73 -4.44 12.29
C THR A 42 -10.96 -3.59 12.63
N ASP A 43 -12.11 -4.19 12.93
CA ASP A 43 -13.29 -3.45 13.43
C ASP A 43 -13.03 -2.79 14.79
N TYR A 44 -12.04 -3.28 15.53
CA TYR A 44 -11.62 -2.75 16.83
C TYR A 44 -10.34 -1.91 16.74
N ALA A 45 -9.79 -1.64 15.54
CA ALA A 45 -8.49 -0.98 15.39
C ALA A 45 -8.42 0.39 16.07
N GLU A 46 -9.46 1.22 15.93
CA GLU A 46 -9.53 2.53 16.57
C GLU A 46 -9.62 2.42 18.10
N GLN A 47 -10.45 1.51 18.59
CA GLN A 47 -10.60 1.27 20.02
C GLN A 47 -9.27 0.77 20.62
N LEU A 48 -8.66 -0.25 20.01
CA LEU A 48 -7.37 -0.81 20.42
C LEU A 48 -6.28 0.27 20.47
N LEU A 49 -6.26 1.21 19.53
CA LEU A 49 -5.30 2.30 19.50
C LEU A 49 -5.56 3.32 20.61
N SER A 50 -6.81 3.81 20.71
CA SER A 50 -7.20 4.83 21.70
C SER A 50 -7.10 4.34 23.15
N ASP A 51 -7.33 3.05 23.39
CA ASP A 51 -7.27 2.46 24.72
C ASP A 51 -5.82 2.30 25.23
N LEU A 52 -4.80 2.42 24.38
CA LEU A 52 -3.39 2.41 24.80
C LEU A 52 -3.06 3.55 25.78
N ASP A 53 -3.74 4.69 25.66
CA ASP A 53 -3.56 5.84 26.55
C ASP A 53 -4.07 5.58 27.97
N LYS A 54 -5.03 4.66 28.11
CA LYS A 54 -5.59 4.24 29.40
C LYS A 54 -4.66 3.28 30.15
N LEU A 55 -3.70 2.66 29.45
CA LEU A 55 -2.77 1.67 30.01
C LEU A 55 -1.57 2.32 30.70
N THR A 56 -1.82 3.13 31.74
CA THR A 56 -0.78 3.87 32.47
C THR A 56 0.26 2.98 33.16
N GLY A 57 -0.10 1.74 33.49
CA GLY A 57 0.79 0.74 34.08
C GLY A 57 1.66 -0.03 33.07
N TRP A 58 1.49 0.20 31.76
CA TRP A 58 2.25 -0.52 30.74
C TRP A 58 3.55 0.20 30.38
N PRO A 59 4.65 -0.54 30.14
CA PRO A 59 5.88 0.06 29.63
C PRO A 59 5.62 0.83 28.33
N GLU A 60 6.16 2.05 28.24
CA GLU A 60 6.00 2.93 27.08
C GLU A 60 6.42 2.23 25.77
N ARG A 61 7.54 1.49 25.81
CA ARG A 61 8.01 0.70 24.67
C ARG A 61 6.95 -0.24 24.11
N VAL A 62 6.18 -0.92 24.98
CA VAL A 62 5.15 -1.86 24.54
C VAL A 62 3.98 -1.12 23.91
N ARG A 63 3.55 -0.01 24.51
CA ARG A 63 2.48 0.84 23.94
C ARG A 63 2.88 1.38 22.57
N LEU A 64 4.12 1.85 22.42
CA LEU A 64 4.64 2.34 21.15
C LEU A 64 4.76 1.23 20.09
N MET A 65 5.18 0.03 20.48
CA MET A 65 5.19 -1.13 19.56
C MET A 65 3.78 -1.48 19.08
N GLN A 66 2.78 -1.47 19.97
CA GLN A 66 1.38 -1.72 19.61
C GLN A 66 0.81 -0.61 18.72
N ALA A 67 1.06 0.66 19.04
CA ALA A 67 0.63 1.79 18.22
C ALA A 67 1.22 1.71 16.79
N ASN A 68 2.52 1.40 16.68
CA ASN A 68 3.18 1.18 15.39
C ASN A 68 2.68 -0.06 14.67
N TRP A 69 2.31 -1.11 15.41
CA TRP A 69 1.71 -2.32 14.85
C TRP A 69 0.33 -2.04 14.23
N ILE A 70 -0.54 -1.35 14.98
CA ILE A 70 -1.87 -0.94 14.54
C ILE A 70 -1.77 0.03 13.36
N GLY A 71 -0.87 1.02 13.47
CA GLY A 71 -0.44 1.90 12.39
C GLY A 71 -1.60 2.65 11.73
N LYS A 72 -2.25 3.57 12.47
CA LYS A 72 -3.31 4.43 11.92
C LYS A 72 -2.71 5.50 11.01
N SER A 73 -3.28 5.62 9.82
CA SER A 73 -2.95 6.61 8.81
C SER A 73 -4.21 7.32 8.36
N VAL A 74 -4.25 8.65 8.50
CA VAL A 74 -5.32 9.49 7.96
C VAL A 74 -4.84 10.06 6.64
N GLY A 75 -5.64 9.91 5.59
CA GLY A 75 -5.26 10.29 4.25
C GLY A 75 -6.44 10.44 3.30
N ALA A 76 -6.13 10.35 2.02
CA ALA A 76 -7.10 10.40 0.94
C ALA A 76 -7.12 9.09 0.17
N TYR A 77 -8.33 8.67 -0.18
CA TYR A 77 -8.57 7.70 -1.23
C TYR A 77 -8.80 8.47 -2.53
N LEU A 78 -8.00 8.20 -3.56
CA LEU A 78 -8.06 8.91 -4.83
C LEU A 78 -8.21 7.91 -5.98
N GLU A 79 -9.02 8.23 -6.98
CA GLU A 79 -9.28 7.41 -8.15
C GLU A 79 -8.72 8.05 -9.42
N PHE A 80 -7.93 7.29 -10.15
CA PHE A 80 -7.29 7.70 -11.40
C PHE A 80 -7.92 6.92 -12.56
N PRO A 81 -8.70 7.56 -13.46
CA PRO A 81 -9.27 6.89 -14.62
C PRO A 81 -8.19 6.31 -15.53
N ILE A 82 -8.39 5.09 -16.02
CA ILE A 82 -7.46 4.47 -16.97
C ILE A 82 -7.79 4.95 -18.38
N VAL A 83 -6.78 5.36 -19.14
CA VAL A 83 -6.97 5.82 -20.52
C VAL A 83 -7.50 4.66 -21.38
N GLY A 84 -8.65 4.88 -22.01
CA GLY A 84 -9.27 3.89 -22.90
C GLY A 84 -10.02 2.74 -22.19
N MET A 85 -10.28 2.85 -20.88
CA MET A 85 -11.04 1.85 -20.12
C MET A 85 -12.00 2.52 -19.13
N ASP A 86 -13.12 1.86 -18.81
CA ASP A 86 -14.05 2.33 -17.76
C ASP A 86 -13.54 2.06 -16.34
N ASN A 87 -12.44 1.32 -16.21
CA ASN A 87 -11.82 1.03 -14.92
C ASN A 87 -11.03 2.23 -14.39
N LYS A 88 -10.92 2.32 -13.07
CA LYS A 88 -10.09 3.31 -12.37
C LYS A 88 -9.07 2.59 -11.49
N VAL A 89 -7.89 3.19 -11.34
CA VAL A 89 -6.91 2.79 -10.33
C VAL A 89 -7.16 3.61 -9.08
N ALA A 90 -7.47 2.94 -7.98
CA ALA A 90 -7.61 3.60 -6.69
C ALA A 90 -6.30 3.56 -5.92
N VAL A 91 -5.91 4.66 -5.30
CA VAL A 91 -4.73 4.77 -4.44
C VAL A 91 -5.11 5.32 -3.07
N PHE A 92 -4.32 4.96 -2.06
CA PHE A 92 -4.37 5.59 -0.75
C PHE A 92 -3.09 6.37 -0.50
N THR A 93 -3.21 7.62 -0.04
CA THR A 93 -2.08 8.48 0.31
C THR A 93 -2.32 9.25 1.60
N THR A 94 -1.31 9.34 2.46
CA THR A 94 -1.29 10.25 3.61
C THR A 94 -0.81 11.66 3.25
N ARG A 95 -0.36 11.84 2.01
CA ARG A 95 0.14 13.08 1.42
C ARG A 95 -0.72 13.53 0.24
N PRO A 96 -2.04 13.79 0.41
CA PRO A 96 -2.84 14.33 -0.69
C PRO A 96 -2.35 15.71 -1.14
N ASP A 97 -1.65 16.45 -0.27
CA ASP A 97 -0.97 17.71 -0.58
C ASP A 97 -0.03 17.65 -1.78
N THR A 98 0.47 16.46 -2.14
CA THR A 98 1.44 16.30 -3.22
C THR A 98 0.83 15.75 -4.52
N VAL A 99 -0.50 15.65 -4.64
CA VAL A 99 -1.16 14.97 -5.78
C VAL A 99 -0.85 15.62 -7.15
N TYR A 100 -0.53 16.92 -7.16
CA TYR A 100 -0.11 17.64 -8.35
C TYR A 100 1.29 17.26 -8.84
N GLY A 101 2.09 16.61 -7.98
CA GLY A 101 3.44 16.14 -8.24
C GLY A 101 3.51 14.66 -8.60
N VAL A 102 2.35 14.01 -8.80
CA VAL A 102 2.31 12.61 -9.23
C VAL A 102 2.77 12.52 -10.68
N THR A 103 3.77 11.69 -10.95
CA THR A 103 4.34 11.51 -12.30
C THR A 103 4.17 10.10 -12.86
N TYR A 104 3.74 9.14 -12.04
CA TYR A 104 3.39 7.77 -12.43
C TYR A 104 2.52 7.12 -11.37
N LEU A 105 1.83 6.02 -11.71
CA LEU A 105 1.21 5.13 -10.74
C LEU A 105 1.93 3.78 -10.71
N VAL A 106 1.88 3.13 -9.55
CA VAL A 106 2.45 1.79 -9.37
C VAL A 106 1.41 0.84 -8.79
N LEU A 107 1.17 -0.28 -9.47
CA LEU A 107 0.33 -1.38 -8.99
C LEU A 107 1.20 -2.46 -8.35
N ALA A 108 0.65 -3.15 -7.35
CA ALA A 108 1.22 -4.41 -6.90
C ALA A 108 1.18 -5.46 -8.03
N PRO A 109 2.18 -6.35 -8.16
CA PRO A 109 2.17 -7.44 -9.13
C PRO A 109 0.91 -8.31 -9.04
N GLU A 110 0.38 -8.51 -7.83
CA GLU A 110 -0.82 -9.30 -7.54
C GLU A 110 -2.13 -8.55 -7.78
N HIS A 111 -2.08 -7.25 -8.11
CA HIS A 111 -3.27 -6.42 -8.26
C HIS A 111 -4.14 -6.91 -9.44
N PRO A 112 -5.47 -7.06 -9.28
CA PRO A 112 -6.36 -7.58 -10.34
C PRO A 112 -6.36 -6.77 -11.64
N LEU A 113 -6.04 -5.47 -11.56
CA LEU A 113 -5.90 -4.62 -12.74
C LEU A 113 -4.58 -4.83 -13.49
N THR A 114 -3.52 -5.35 -12.85
CA THR A 114 -2.18 -5.46 -13.45
C THR A 114 -2.22 -6.12 -14.82
N LEU A 115 -2.78 -7.33 -14.92
CA LEU A 115 -2.87 -8.05 -16.19
C LEU A 115 -3.91 -7.46 -17.15
N LYS A 116 -4.90 -6.70 -16.64
CA LYS A 116 -5.96 -6.09 -17.46
C LYS A 116 -5.48 -4.84 -18.18
N VAL A 117 -4.69 -4.01 -17.49
CA VAL A 117 -4.15 -2.77 -18.07
C VAL A 117 -2.90 -3.03 -18.91
N THR A 118 -2.20 -4.14 -18.68
CA THR A 118 -0.97 -4.46 -19.42
C THR A 118 -1.21 -4.61 -20.93
N MET A 119 -0.54 -3.75 -21.70
CA MET A 119 -0.58 -3.75 -23.16
C MET A 119 0.11 -5.00 -23.74
N PRO A 120 -0.28 -5.46 -24.94
CA PRO A 120 0.21 -6.71 -25.53
C PRO A 120 1.74 -6.82 -25.57
N GLU A 121 2.44 -5.73 -25.91
CA GLU A 121 3.89 -5.65 -26.02
C GLU A 121 4.62 -5.81 -24.68
N HIS A 122 3.96 -5.53 -23.55
CA HIS A 122 4.53 -5.64 -22.21
C HIS A 122 4.14 -6.96 -21.50
N ARG A 123 3.21 -7.74 -22.06
CA ARG A 123 2.56 -8.86 -21.37
C ARG A 123 3.51 -9.96 -20.89
N GLU A 124 4.47 -10.37 -21.72
CA GLU A 124 5.41 -11.44 -21.35
C GLU A 124 6.43 -10.99 -20.29
N ALA A 125 6.88 -9.74 -20.39
CA ALA A 125 7.80 -9.17 -19.42
C ALA A 125 7.12 -8.94 -18.06
N VAL A 126 5.85 -8.47 -18.06
CA VAL A 126 5.02 -8.34 -16.86
C VAL A 126 4.76 -9.69 -16.19
N LYS A 127 4.38 -10.73 -16.95
CA LYS A 127 4.17 -12.08 -16.39
C LYS A 127 5.43 -12.63 -15.74
N SER A 128 6.58 -12.51 -16.41
CA SER A 128 7.87 -12.94 -15.87
C SER A 128 8.19 -12.21 -14.57
N PHE A 129 7.96 -10.89 -14.53
CA PHE A 129 8.17 -10.10 -13.32
C PHE A 129 7.23 -10.50 -12.17
N ILE A 130 5.95 -10.76 -12.45
CA ILE A 130 5.00 -11.26 -11.44
C ILE A 130 5.49 -12.60 -10.85
N GLN A 131 5.94 -13.53 -11.68
CA GLN A 131 6.46 -14.82 -11.22
C GLN A 131 7.68 -14.66 -10.31
N GLU A 132 8.60 -13.76 -10.68
CA GLU A 132 9.78 -13.46 -9.89
C GLU A 132 9.43 -12.86 -8.52
N VAL A 133 8.51 -11.88 -8.48
CA VAL A 133 8.11 -11.23 -7.23
C VAL A 133 7.26 -12.14 -6.34
N THR A 134 6.51 -13.08 -6.92
CA THR A 134 5.69 -14.04 -6.15
C THR A 134 6.53 -14.91 -5.22
N GLY A 135 7.81 -15.15 -5.56
CA GLY A 135 8.76 -15.89 -4.72
C GLY A 135 9.38 -15.07 -3.58
N GLN A 136 9.16 -13.75 -3.54
CA GLN A 136 9.75 -12.85 -2.56
C GLN A 136 8.80 -12.65 -1.37
N SER A 137 9.37 -12.58 -0.17
CA SER A 137 8.61 -12.24 1.04
C SER A 137 8.28 -10.74 1.09
N GLU A 138 7.26 -10.37 1.88
CA GLU A 138 6.89 -8.97 2.09
C GLU A 138 8.04 -8.15 2.72
N LEU A 139 8.82 -8.78 3.61
CA LEU A 139 10.01 -8.19 4.23
C LEU A 139 11.12 -7.95 3.19
N GLU A 140 11.42 -8.94 2.36
CA GLU A 140 12.38 -8.79 1.25
C GLU A 140 11.96 -7.66 0.29
N ARG A 141 10.66 -7.52 0.00
CA ARG A 141 10.14 -6.49 -0.90
C ARG A 141 10.19 -5.08 -0.31
N THR A 142 10.03 -4.97 1.01
CA THR A 142 9.94 -3.67 1.70
C THR A 142 11.28 -3.18 2.25
N ALA A 143 12.28 -4.05 2.37
CA ALA A 143 13.61 -3.71 2.88
C ALA A 143 14.29 -2.59 2.08
N ASP A 144 14.91 -1.64 2.79
CA ASP A 144 15.49 -0.42 2.20
C ASP A 144 16.75 -0.70 1.36
N ASP A 145 17.49 -1.76 1.69
CA ASP A 145 18.69 -2.20 0.98
C ASP A 145 18.38 -2.97 -0.32
N GLN A 146 17.12 -3.38 -0.51
CA GLN A 146 16.71 -4.13 -1.70
C GLN A 146 16.37 -3.20 -2.87
N PRO A 147 16.81 -3.55 -4.10
CA PRO A 147 16.59 -2.73 -5.27
C PRO A 147 15.08 -2.61 -5.55
N LYS A 148 14.61 -1.37 -5.70
CA LYS A 148 13.23 -1.06 -6.05
C LYS A 148 13.02 -1.28 -7.53
N ARG A 149 12.67 -2.52 -7.90
CA ARG A 149 12.51 -2.95 -9.29
C ARG A 149 11.07 -2.78 -9.74
N GLY A 150 10.90 -2.33 -10.98
CA GLY A 150 9.62 -2.26 -11.63
C GLY A 150 9.71 -2.37 -13.15
N ILE A 151 8.55 -2.58 -13.77
CA ILE A 151 8.40 -2.69 -15.22
C ILE A 151 7.16 -1.92 -15.67
N PRO A 152 7.20 -1.22 -16.81
CA PRO A 152 6.02 -0.53 -17.34
C PRO A 152 4.98 -1.53 -17.82
N THR A 153 3.72 -1.19 -17.65
CA THR A 153 2.59 -1.96 -18.19
C THR A 153 2.21 -1.54 -19.62
N GLY A 154 2.71 -0.40 -20.09
CA GLY A 154 2.28 0.27 -21.32
C GLY A 154 0.97 1.05 -21.19
N ALA A 155 0.24 0.89 -20.08
CA ALA A 155 -0.97 1.66 -19.82
C ALA A 155 -0.66 3.06 -19.28
N ALA A 156 -1.65 3.93 -19.41
CA ALA A 156 -1.66 5.24 -18.77
C ALA A 156 -2.97 5.47 -18.01
N VAL A 157 -2.91 6.30 -16.98
CA VAL A 157 -4.08 6.85 -16.27
C VAL A 157 -4.11 8.37 -16.43
N VAL A 158 -5.24 8.98 -16.12
CA VAL A 158 -5.37 10.44 -16.06
C VAL A 158 -5.29 10.91 -14.62
N ASN A 159 -4.44 11.89 -14.34
CA ASN A 159 -4.47 12.60 -13.05
C ASN A 159 -5.71 13.52 -13.02
N PRO A 160 -6.71 13.30 -12.16
CA PRO A 160 -7.92 14.11 -12.16
C PRO A 160 -7.69 15.57 -11.72
N PHE A 161 -6.55 15.88 -11.10
CA PHE A 161 -6.21 17.23 -10.65
C PHE A 161 -5.54 18.08 -11.72
N THR A 162 -4.76 17.46 -12.62
CA THR A 162 -3.98 18.15 -13.65
C THR A 162 -4.45 17.86 -15.08
N GLY A 163 -5.13 16.73 -15.29
CA GLY A 163 -5.47 16.21 -16.62
C GLY A 163 -4.34 15.46 -17.31
N ASP A 164 -3.17 15.35 -16.68
CA ASP A 164 -1.99 14.71 -17.29
C ASP A 164 -2.17 13.20 -17.43
N ALA A 165 -1.67 12.64 -18.54
CA ALA A 165 -1.55 11.21 -18.72
C ALA A 165 -0.29 10.68 -18.00
N LEU A 166 -0.47 9.76 -17.08
CA LEU A 166 0.58 9.20 -16.23
C LEU A 166 0.81 7.72 -16.56
N PRO A 167 2.04 7.27 -16.77
CA PRO A 167 2.32 5.86 -17.03
C PRO A 167 2.01 5.00 -15.80
N VAL A 168 1.52 3.78 -16.06
CA VAL A 168 1.27 2.77 -15.02
C VAL A 168 2.40 1.74 -15.02
N TRP A 169 3.00 1.56 -13.86
CA TRP A 169 4.06 0.60 -13.59
C TRP A 169 3.58 -0.49 -12.65
N ILE A 170 4.31 -1.60 -12.62
CA ILE A 170 4.29 -2.52 -11.49
C ILE A 170 5.65 -2.53 -10.82
N ALA A 171 5.69 -2.63 -9.50
CA ALA A 171 6.94 -2.70 -8.76
C ALA A 171 6.87 -3.68 -7.59
N ASN A 172 8.03 -4.21 -7.22
CA ASN A 172 8.14 -5.20 -6.14
C ASN A 172 7.79 -4.61 -4.77
N TYR A 173 8.03 -3.33 -4.52
CA TYR A 173 7.83 -2.73 -3.19
C TYR A 173 6.37 -2.38 -2.86
N VAL A 174 5.45 -2.47 -3.82
CA VAL A 174 4.02 -2.22 -3.59
C VAL A 174 3.35 -3.52 -3.15
N ILE A 175 2.71 -3.50 -1.98
CA ILE A 175 2.07 -4.68 -1.37
C ILE A 175 0.57 -4.61 -1.60
N TYR A 176 0.01 -5.65 -2.22
CA TYR A 176 -1.41 -5.68 -2.60
C TYR A 176 -2.34 -5.56 -1.38
N GLU A 177 -2.00 -6.21 -0.28
CA GLU A 177 -2.80 -6.24 0.95
C GLU A 177 -2.75 -4.94 1.76
N TYR A 178 -1.95 -3.95 1.35
CA TYR A 178 -1.87 -2.66 2.03
C TYR A 178 -2.54 -1.55 1.20
N GLY A 179 -3.45 -0.81 1.85
CA GLY A 179 -4.21 0.27 1.21
C GLY A 179 -5.14 -0.26 0.14
N THR A 180 -4.85 0.08 -1.12
CA THR A 180 -5.58 -0.37 -2.31
C THR A 180 -4.77 -1.32 -3.18
N GLY A 181 -3.54 -1.66 -2.77
CA GLY A 181 -2.59 -2.39 -3.62
C GLY A 181 -2.06 -1.57 -4.80
N ALA A 182 -2.20 -0.25 -4.74
CA ALA A 182 -1.65 0.70 -5.69
C ALA A 182 -1.23 1.99 -4.98
N VAL A 183 -0.17 2.62 -5.46
CA VAL A 183 0.37 3.87 -4.92
C VAL A 183 0.62 4.89 -6.04
N MET A 184 0.55 6.16 -5.68
CA MET A 184 0.92 7.26 -6.58
C MET A 184 2.38 7.62 -6.37
N GLY A 185 3.16 7.67 -7.45
CA GLY A 185 4.57 8.02 -7.41
C GLY A 185 4.74 9.52 -7.41
N VAL A 186 5.30 10.07 -6.32
CA VAL A 186 5.60 11.51 -6.15
C VAL A 186 7.10 11.68 -5.85
N PRO A 187 7.97 11.59 -6.87
CA PRO A 187 9.41 11.51 -6.66
C PRO A 187 10.01 12.68 -5.88
N ALA A 188 9.49 13.88 -6.06
CA ALA A 188 10.02 15.06 -5.37
C ALA A 188 9.82 15.02 -3.85
N HIS A 189 8.89 14.19 -3.34
CA HIS A 189 8.41 14.23 -1.95
C HIS A 189 8.32 12.87 -1.25
N ASP A 190 8.72 11.77 -1.90
CA ASP A 190 8.92 10.45 -1.28
C ASP A 190 10.30 9.91 -1.70
N ALA A 191 11.11 9.52 -0.72
CA ALA A 191 12.48 9.06 -0.94
C ALA A 191 12.55 7.78 -1.79
N ARG A 192 11.58 6.87 -1.66
CA ARG A 192 11.53 5.62 -2.44
C ARG A 192 11.16 5.93 -3.88
N ASP A 193 10.19 6.83 -4.07
CA ASP A 193 9.77 7.26 -5.40
C ASP A 193 10.86 8.03 -6.12
N PHE A 194 11.68 8.80 -5.38
CA PHE A 194 12.85 9.51 -5.91
C PHE A 194 13.90 8.53 -6.47
N VAL A 195 14.26 7.52 -5.70
CA VAL A 195 15.21 6.48 -6.13
C VAL A 195 14.66 5.73 -7.35
N PHE A 196 13.39 5.33 -7.32
CA PHE A 196 12.74 4.65 -8.42
C PHE A 196 12.69 5.53 -9.69
N ALA A 197 12.31 6.80 -9.55
CA ALA A 197 12.25 7.72 -10.67
C ALA A 197 13.62 8.00 -11.28
N HIS A 198 14.67 8.14 -10.47
CA HIS A 198 16.03 8.27 -10.97
C HIS A 198 16.50 7.02 -11.73
N GLN A 199 16.23 5.83 -11.19
CA GLN A 199 16.60 4.57 -11.82
C GLN A 199 15.93 4.38 -13.19
N TYR A 200 14.66 4.79 -13.30
CA TYR A 200 13.85 4.58 -14.51
C TYR A 200 13.66 5.85 -15.36
N HIS A 201 14.38 6.93 -15.05
CA HIS A 201 14.31 8.23 -15.75
C HIS A 201 12.88 8.79 -15.85
N LEU A 202 12.10 8.63 -14.78
CA LEU A 202 10.74 9.16 -14.69
C LEU A 202 10.75 10.64 -14.30
N PRO A 203 9.74 11.42 -14.69
CA PRO A 203 9.68 12.84 -14.36
C PRO A 203 9.67 13.07 -12.84
N ILE A 204 10.35 14.12 -12.39
CA ILE A 204 10.37 14.57 -10.99
C ILE A 204 9.79 15.98 -10.98
N LYS A 205 8.64 16.16 -10.32
CA LYS A 205 7.93 17.45 -10.25
C LYS A 205 7.82 17.94 -8.82
N THR A 206 8.50 19.03 -8.52
CA THR A 206 8.43 19.70 -7.22
C THR A 206 7.09 20.41 -7.05
N VAL A 207 6.36 20.04 -6.01
CA VAL A 207 5.08 20.68 -5.64
C VAL A 207 5.04 21.21 -4.22
N ILE A 208 6.07 20.96 -3.42
CA ILE A 208 6.25 21.54 -2.09
C ILE A 208 7.68 22.04 -1.96
N VAL A 209 7.83 23.26 -1.44
CA VAL A 209 9.13 23.84 -1.09
C VAL A 209 9.14 24.26 0.37
N PRO A 210 10.31 24.32 1.04
CA PRO A 210 10.40 24.98 2.33
C PRO A 210 9.94 26.44 2.22
N GLU A 211 9.54 27.04 3.34
CA GLU A 211 9.12 28.44 3.37
C GLU A 211 10.26 29.36 2.87
N GLY A 212 9.97 30.22 1.89
CA GLY A 212 10.98 31.02 1.18
C GLY A 212 11.89 30.24 0.22
N GLY A 213 11.62 28.95 0.01
CA GLY A 213 12.35 28.08 -0.92
C GLY A 213 12.01 28.34 -2.40
N ASN A 214 12.92 27.92 -3.27
CA ASN A 214 12.78 28.08 -4.72
C ASN A 214 12.31 26.77 -5.38
N ALA A 215 11.18 26.81 -6.09
CA ALA A 215 10.63 25.67 -6.83
C ALA A 215 11.50 25.20 -8.00
N ALA A 216 12.37 26.05 -8.53
CA ALA A 216 13.28 25.74 -9.64
C ALA A 216 14.61 25.10 -9.19
N ALA A 217 14.81 24.89 -7.88
CA ALA A 217 16.02 24.26 -7.38
C ALA A 217 16.07 22.77 -7.79
N THR A 218 17.22 22.33 -8.29
CA THR A 218 17.46 20.92 -8.56
C THR A 218 17.48 20.14 -7.25
N LEU A 219 16.61 19.13 -7.14
CA LEU A 219 16.56 18.24 -5.98
C LEU A 219 17.72 17.24 -6.04
N THR A 220 18.53 17.20 -4.99
CA THR A 220 19.52 16.14 -4.76
C THR A 220 18.93 14.94 -4.00
N ALA A 221 17.82 15.17 -3.29
CA ALA A 221 17.03 14.18 -2.58
C ALA A 221 15.55 14.63 -2.52
N ALA A 222 14.64 13.71 -2.24
CA ALA A 222 13.24 14.04 -2.01
C ALA A 222 13.07 14.98 -0.80
N TYR A 223 12.27 16.03 -0.97
CA TYR A 223 11.87 16.91 0.11
C TYR A 223 10.60 16.36 0.78
N VAL A 224 10.78 15.69 1.92
CA VAL A 224 9.69 14.98 2.62
C VAL A 224 8.95 15.83 3.64
N GLU A 225 9.53 16.96 4.05
CA GLU A 225 8.99 17.81 5.11
C GLU A 225 7.76 18.62 4.68
N PRO A 226 6.95 19.11 5.64
CA PRO A 226 5.91 20.10 5.36
C PRO A 226 6.50 21.41 4.84
N GLY A 227 5.77 22.10 3.97
CA GLY A 227 6.22 23.34 3.36
C GLY A 227 5.09 24.08 2.65
N MET A 228 5.43 24.92 1.68
CA MET A 228 4.50 25.70 0.87
C MET A 228 4.27 25.02 -0.49
N LEU A 229 3.01 24.95 -0.92
CA LEU A 229 2.65 24.38 -2.21
C LEU A 229 3.06 25.31 -3.36
N VAL A 230 3.58 24.68 -4.41
CA VAL A 230 3.95 25.28 -5.69
C VAL A 230 3.51 24.34 -6.82
N ASN A 231 3.36 24.84 -8.04
CA ASN A 231 2.97 24.03 -9.20
C ASN A 231 1.72 23.14 -8.98
N SER A 232 0.81 23.61 -8.11
CA SER A 232 -0.36 22.92 -7.58
C SER A 232 -1.67 23.65 -7.87
N GLY A 233 -1.65 24.61 -8.81
CA GLY A 233 -2.84 25.31 -9.30
C GLY A 233 -3.44 26.21 -8.24
N GLU A 234 -4.71 25.99 -7.90
CA GLU A 234 -5.43 26.83 -6.91
C GLU A 234 -4.90 26.72 -5.48
N PHE A 235 -4.06 25.72 -5.20
CA PHE A 235 -3.43 25.51 -3.89
C PHE A 235 -2.05 26.15 -3.77
N ASP A 236 -1.56 26.82 -4.83
CA ASP A 236 -0.27 27.50 -4.79
C ASP A 236 -0.21 28.56 -3.69
N GLY A 237 0.88 28.57 -2.93
CA GLY A 237 1.08 29.46 -1.78
C GLY A 237 0.37 29.03 -0.50
N MET A 238 -0.31 27.88 -0.47
CA MET A 238 -0.87 27.33 0.77
C MET A 238 0.17 26.47 1.52
N ALA A 239 0.09 26.47 2.86
CA ALA A 239 0.86 25.54 3.67
C ALA A 239 0.34 24.10 3.48
N SER A 240 1.25 23.13 3.35
CA SER A 240 0.91 21.75 2.97
C SER A 240 -0.09 21.08 3.91
N GLN A 241 0.02 21.32 5.22
CA GLN A 241 -0.92 20.76 6.20
C GLN A 241 -2.35 21.29 6.02
N VAL A 242 -2.50 22.57 5.64
CA VAL A 242 -3.81 23.19 5.37
C VAL A 242 -4.34 22.69 4.03
N ALA A 243 -3.46 22.61 3.01
CA ALA A 243 -3.82 22.18 1.67
C ALA A 243 -4.37 20.75 1.59
N LYS A 244 -3.92 19.84 2.48
CA LYS A 244 -4.45 18.46 2.54
C LYS A 244 -5.97 18.41 2.59
N GLN A 245 -6.58 19.23 3.45
CA GLN A 245 -8.03 19.24 3.61
C GLN A 245 -8.74 19.82 2.38
N GLY A 246 -8.22 20.92 1.82
CA GLY A 246 -8.77 21.52 0.60
C GLY A 246 -8.69 20.57 -0.61
N ILE A 247 -7.58 19.84 -0.76
CA ILE A 247 -7.40 18.87 -1.84
C ILE A 247 -8.36 17.68 -1.69
N ILE A 248 -8.57 17.18 -0.47
CA ILE A 248 -9.57 16.13 -0.21
C ILE A 248 -10.97 16.62 -0.58
N GLN A 249 -11.35 17.82 -0.15
CA GLN A 249 -12.65 18.41 -0.46
C GLN A 249 -12.86 18.57 -1.97
N LYS A 250 -11.81 19.00 -2.69
CA LYS A 250 -11.85 19.07 -4.15
C LYS A 250 -12.04 17.70 -4.79
N ALA A 251 -11.37 16.67 -4.27
CA ALA A 251 -11.52 15.30 -4.76
C ALA A 251 -12.94 14.75 -4.54
N GLU A 252 -13.53 15.07 -3.39
CA GLU A 252 -14.92 14.71 -3.05
C GLU A 252 -15.92 15.42 -3.96
N ALA A 253 -15.77 16.74 -4.13
CA ALA A 253 -16.62 17.52 -5.02
C ALA A 253 -16.53 17.07 -6.49
N GLY A 254 -15.35 16.63 -6.92
CA GLY A 254 -15.12 16.09 -8.25
C GLY A 254 -15.49 14.61 -8.43
N GLY A 255 -15.88 13.90 -7.36
CA GLY A 255 -16.26 12.49 -7.43
C GLY A 255 -15.12 11.53 -7.76
N TYR A 256 -13.87 11.93 -7.52
CA TYR A 256 -12.67 11.12 -7.77
C TYR A 256 -11.82 10.90 -6.52
N GLY A 257 -12.35 11.21 -5.33
CA GLY A 257 -11.71 10.84 -4.08
C GLY A 257 -12.54 11.13 -2.85
N LYS A 258 -12.02 10.74 -1.69
CA LYS A 258 -12.61 10.97 -0.37
C LYS A 258 -11.60 10.86 0.77
N ALA A 259 -11.89 11.47 1.91
CA ALA A 259 -11.15 11.20 3.13
C ALA A 259 -11.21 9.70 3.47
N ARG A 260 -10.07 9.12 3.90
CA ARG A 260 -10.01 7.74 4.34
C ARG A 260 -9.05 7.58 5.50
N VAL A 261 -9.48 6.81 6.50
CA VAL A 261 -8.60 6.30 7.55
C VAL A 261 -8.22 4.87 7.17
N GLN A 262 -6.94 4.57 7.27
CA GLN A 262 -6.37 3.26 6.97
C GLN A 262 -5.55 2.79 8.17
N TYR A 263 -5.61 1.49 8.45
CA TYR A 263 -4.77 0.86 9.48
C TYR A 263 -3.80 -0.10 8.82
N ARG A 264 -2.60 -0.23 9.40
CA ARG A 264 -1.63 -1.26 9.04
C ARG A 264 -2.05 -2.63 9.56
N LEU A 265 -2.81 -2.67 10.66
CA LEU A 265 -3.41 -3.87 11.22
C LEU A 265 -4.21 -4.64 10.16
N ARG A 266 -4.03 -5.96 10.14
CA ARG A 266 -4.79 -6.88 9.28
C ARG A 266 -5.68 -7.78 10.13
N ASP A 267 -6.69 -8.38 9.50
CA ASP A 267 -7.53 -9.36 10.17
C ASP A 267 -6.73 -10.59 10.60
N TRP A 268 -7.10 -11.16 11.74
CA TRP A 268 -6.32 -12.18 12.40
C TRP A 268 -6.68 -13.57 11.88
N LEU A 269 -5.74 -14.23 11.22
CA LEU A 269 -5.89 -15.59 10.70
C LEU A 269 -5.87 -16.61 11.86
N ILE A 270 -6.99 -17.29 12.10
CA ILE A 270 -7.16 -18.21 13.23
C ILE A 270 -7.24 -19.70 12.84
N SER A 271 -7.68 -20.02 11.63
CA SER A 271 -7.76 -21.43 11.19
C SER A 271 -6.36 -22.05 11.05
N ARG A 272 -6.20 -23.33 11.41
CA ARG A 272 -4.93 -24.07 11.33
C ARG A 272 -5.18 -25.47 10.77
N GLN A 273 -4.30 -25.96 9.89
CA GLN A 273 -4.41 -27.30 9.28
C GLN A 273 -3.78 -28.36 10.20
N ARG A 274 -4.23 -28.42 11.46
CA ARG A 274 -3.66 -29.31 12.48
C ARG A 274 -4.75 -30.01 13.27
N TYR A 275 -4.46 -31.26 13.62
CA TYR A 275 -5.34 -32.08 14.45
C TYR A 275 -5.30 -31.66 15.93
N SER A 276 -4.11 -31.36 16.47
CA SER A 276 -3.96 -30.92 17.86
C SER A 276 -4.16 -29.40 17.97
N GLY A 277 -5.40 -29.00 18.22
CA GLY A 277 -5.81 -27.68 18.67
C GLY A 277 -6.59 -27.79 19.99
N GLY A 278 -6.87 -26.67 20.66
CA GLY A 278 -7.68 -26.67 21.90
C GLY A 278 -9.03 -27.35 21.68
N THR A 279 -9.71 -27.83 22.73
CA THR A 279 -10.97 -28.59 22.61
C THR A 279 -12.13 -27.86 21.89
N ASP A 280 -11.96 -26.57 21.61
CA ASP A 280 -12.83 -25.69 20.80
C ASP A 280 -12.36 -25.53 19.33
N SER A 281 -11.33 -26.28 18.89
CA SER A 281 -10.66 -26.15 17.59
C SER A 281 -11.29 -26.96 16.45
N ARG A 282 -12.47 -27.54 16.68
CA ARG A 282 -13.33 -27.91 15.55
C ARG A 282 -14.04 -26.63 15.16
N ASP A 283 -13.59 -25.97 14.10
CA ASP A 283 -14.33 -24.85 13.52
C ASP A 283 -15.79 -25.29 13.40
N PRO A 284 -16.74 -24.71 14.15
CA PRO A 284 -18.08 -25.29 14.37
C PRO A 284 -19.01 -25.09 13.16
N LEU A 285 -18.44 -24.98 11.96
CA LEU A 285 -19.10 -24.51 10.76
C LEU A 285 -19.23 -25.66 9.76
N PRO A 286 -20.41 -26.28 9.64
CA PRO A 286 -20.65 -27.31 8.63
C PRO A 286 -20.63 -26.67 7.24
N CYS A 287 -19.82 -27.22 6.33
CA CYS A 287 -19.88 -26.91 4.91
C CYS A 287 -21.04 -27.69 4.27
N LEU A 288 -22.21 -27.07 4.19
CA LEU A 288 -23.36 -27.62 3.45
C LEU A 288 -23.22 -27.27 1.96
N ARG A 289 -23.37 -28.29 1.10
CA ARG A 289 -23.08 -28.19 -0.35
C ARG A 289 -24.05 -27.28 -1.13
N ASP A 290 -25.21 -26.94 -0.56
CA ASP A 290 -26.35 -26.29 -1.26
C ASP A 290 -26.85 -24.97 -0.64
N CYS A 291 -26.08 -24.30 0.22
CA CYS A 291 -26.54 -23.02 0.83
C CYS A 291 -26.09 -21.76 0.06
N ALA A 292 -25.41 -21.89 -1.08
CA ALA A 292 -25.11 -20.77 -1.98
C ALA A 292 -25.95 -20.93 -3.26
N GLY A 293 -27.24 -20.59 -3.16
CA GLY A 293 -28.12 -20.47 -4.31
C GLY A 293 -27.79 -19.23 -5.13
N THR A 294 -27.76 -19.41 -6.47
CA THR A 294 -27.71 -18.42 -7.57
C THR A 294 -26.57 -17.42 -7.61
#